data_AF-D0N5C8-F1
#
_entry.id   AF-D0N5C8-F1
#
_cell.length_a   1.000
_cell.length_b   1.000
_cell.length_c   1.000
_cell.angle_alpha   90.00
_cell.angle_beta   90.00
_cell.angle_gamma   90.00
#
_symmetry.space_group_name_H-M   'P 1'
#
loop_
_entity.id
_entity.type
_entity.pdbx_description
1 polymer ?
#
loop_
_entity_poly.entity_id
_entity_poly.type
_entity_poly.pdbx_seq_one_letter_code
_entity_poly.pdbx_strand_id
1 'polypeptide(L)'
;MWRKPPASNMTDQDKLDPIDERAHRRSTLFSQDKGIPVDSITAIVTGKQTSVFRRATANKSSERVCLSILTPTRTLDVCAYSLQGFQELYRGFSLLLEEIKRTRDGLD
;
A
#
# COMPACT_ATOMS: atom_id res chain seq x y z
N MET A 1 -34.55 -53.63 9.54
CA MET A 1 -33.34 -54.40 9.90
C MET A 1 -32.30 -53.43 10.44
N TRP A 2 -31.70 -53.72 11.61
CA TRP A 2 -30.54 -52.97 12.14
C TRP A 2 -29.25 -53.62 11.64
N ARG A 3 -28.19 -52.83 11.35
CA ARG A 3 -26.82 -52.93 11.94
C ARG A 3 -26.01 -51.65 11.65
N LYS A 4 -25.38 -51.08 12.70
CA LYS A 4 -24.05 -50.43 12.67
C LYS A 4 -23.07 -51.47 13.24
N PRO A 5 -21.81 -51.57 12.79
CA PRO A 5 -20.70 -50.76 13.32
C PRO A 5 -19.54 -50.60 12.30
N PRO A 6 -18.27 -50.32 12.66
CA PRO A 6 -17.71 -49.57 13.81
C PRO A 6 -16.91 -48.31 13.35
N ALA A 7 -16.33 -47.56 14.30
CA ALA A 7 -15.23 -46.64 14.01
C ALA A 7 -13.89 -47.30 14.40
N SER A 8 -12.84 -47.10 13.60
CA SER A 8 -11.48 -47.61 13.88
C SER A 8 -10.40 -46.83 13.13
N ASN A 9 -9.75 -45.93 13.86
CA ASN A 9 -8.30 -45.62 13.90
C ASN A 9 -7.54 -45.16 12.64
N MET A 10 -6.61 -44.25 12.93
CA MET A 10 -5.61 -43.59 12.07
C MET A 10 -4.78 -44.56 11.22
N THR A 11 -4.51 -44.16 9.98
CA THR A 11 -3.22 -44.40 9.30
C THR A 11 -2.87 -43.21 8.41
N ASP A 12 -1.60 -42.81 8.41
CA ASP A 12 -1.04 -41.73 7.59
C ASP A 12 -0.93 -42.10 6.09
N GLN A 13 -0.63 -41.07 5.27
CA GLN A 13 -0.26 -41.09 3.85
C GLN A 13 -1.38 -41.48 2.85
N ASP A 14 -1.93 -40.47 2.15
CA ASP A 14 -1.50 -40.24 0.75
C ASP A 14 -1.88 -38.83 0.20
N LYS A 15 -1.00 -38.31 -0.67
CA LYS A 15 -1.16 -37.21 -1.66
C LYS A 15 -2.14 -36.04 -1.45
N LEU A 16 -1.56 -34.88 -1.11
CA LEU A 16 -1.89 -33.54 -1.64
C LEU A 16 -0.61 -32.66 -1.63
N ASP A 17 -0.37 -31.69 -2.52
CA ASP A 17 -0.67 -31.60 -3.97
C ASP A 17 0.30 -30.55 -4.62
N PRO A 18 0.83 -30.71 -5.86
CA PRO A 18 1.98 -29.94 -6.35
C PRO A 18 1.64 -28.55 -6.93
N ILE A 19 0.69 -27.84 -6.32
CA ILE A 19 0.18 -26.55 -6.84
C ILE A 19 0.82 -25.34 -6.14
N ASP A 20 1.25 -25.45 -4.89
CA ASP A 20 1.61 -24.30 -4.03
C ASP A 20 2.98 -23.64 -4.40
N GLU A 21 3.94 -24.40 -4.94
CA GLU A 21 5.22 -23.84 -5.41
C GLU A 21 5.05 -22.86 -6.58
N ARG A 22 3.97 -22.97 -7.37
CA ARG A 22 3.72 -22.04 -8.49
C ARG A 22 3.16 -20.69 -8.05
N ALA A 23 2.53 -20.60 -6.87
CA ALA A 23 2.09 -19.34 -6.30
C ALA A 23 3.28 -18.43 -5.91
N HIS A 24 4.33 -19.05 -5.37
CA HIS A 24 5.52 -18.37 -4.87
C HIS A 24 6.50 -17.87 -5.96
N ARG A 25 6.31 -18.28 -7.23
CA ARG A 25 7.20 -17.92 -8.37
C ARG A 25 6.73 -16.74 -9.22
N ARG A 26 5.71 -15.96 -8.83
CA ARG A 26 5.06 -14.96 -9.73
C ARG A 26 5.29 -13.47 -9.44
N SER A 27 6.25 -13.08 -8.59
CA SER A 27 6.49 -11.65 -8.30
C SER A 27 7.94 -11.25 -7.97
N THR A 28 8.94 -11.82 -8.65
CA THR A 28 10.34 -11.35 -8.59
C THR A 28 10.71 -10.34 -9.69
N LEU A 29 9.81 -10.04 -10.64
CA LEU A 29 10.04 -9.09 -11.74
C LEU A 29 10.14 -7.62 -11.31
N PHE A 30 9.75 -7.30 -10.09
CA PHE A 30 10.10 -6.05 -9.45
C PHE A 30 11.14 -6.38 -8.38
N SER A 31 12.40 -6.05 -8.63
CA SER A 31 13.31 -5.73 -7.53
C SER A 31 12.72 -4.47 -6.90
N GLN A 32 11.89 -4.67 -5.86
CA GLN A 32 11.05 -3.61 -5.34
C GLN A 32 11.90 -2.64 -4.52
N ASP A 33 12.46 -1.66 -5.23
CA ASP A 33 12.75 -0.38 -4.60
C ASP A 33 11.40 0.21 -4.14
N LYS A 34 11.18 0.09 -2.82
CA LYS A 34 10.00 0.57 -2.11
C LYS A 34 10.08 2.07 -1.84
N GLY A 35 11.20 2.70 -2.21
CA GLY A 35 11.37 4.14 -2.16
C GLY A 35 10.47 4.89 -3.14
N ILE A 36 10.32 6.17 -2.86
CA ILE A 36 9.86 7.18 -3.79
C ILE A 36 10.98 8.23 -3.87
N PRO A 37 11.56 8.51 -5.05
CA PRO A 37 12.53 9.59 -5.20
C PRO A 37 11.89 10.92 -4.83
N VAL A 38 12.51 11.68 -3.94
CA VAL A 38 11.93 12.92 -3.38
C VAL A 38 11.76 13.97 -4.48
N ASP A 39 12.76 14.12 -5.34
CA ASP A 39 12.76 14.95 -6.55
C ASP A 39 11.63 14.63 -7.54
N SER A 40 11.10 13.41 -7.52
CA SER A 40 9.97 13.00 -8.37
C SER A 40 8.59 13.40 -7.84
N ILE A 41 8.49 14.03 -6.66
CA ILE A 41 7.21 14.49 -6.10
C ILE A 41 6.69 15.68 -6.89
N THR A 42 5.49 15.53 -7.47
CA THR A 42 4.86 16.58 -8.30
C THR A 42 3.76 17.34 -7.58
N ALA A 43 3.07 16.71 -6.62
CA ALA A 43 1.99 17.31 -5.86
C ALA A 43 1.73 16.59 -4.53
N ILE A 44 1.23 17.33 -3.55
CA ILE A 44 0.63 16.83 -2.31
C ILE A 44 -0.85 17.17 -2.33
N VAL A 45 -1.72 16.19 -2.13
CA VAL A 45 -3.18 16.35 -2.16
C VAL A 45 -3.78 15.90 -0.83
N THR A 46 -4.70 16.68 -0.26
CA THR A 46 -5.34 16.36 1.03
C THR A 46 -6.67 15.63 0.83
N GLY A 47 -7.10 14.87 1.85
CA GLY A 47 -8.31 14.05 1.80
C GLY A 47 -8.10 12.71 1.06
N LYS A 48 -9.18 12.18 0.49
CA LYS A 48 -9.24 10.86 -0.17
C LYS A 48 -9.43 10.97 -1.68
N GLN A 49 -8.65 11.86 -2.32
CA GLN A 49 -8.86 12.23 -3.72
C GLN A 49 -8.38 11.19 -4.74
N THR A 50 -7.59 10.20 -4.30
CA THR A 50 -7.03 9.17 -5.19
C THR A 50 -8.00 8.02 -5.39
N SER A 51 -7.91 7.36 -6.54
CA SER A 51 -8.77 6.20 -6.82
C SER A 51 -8.44 4.97 -5.96
N VAL A 52 -7.28 4.95 -5.31
CA VAL A 52 -6.88 3.92 -4.35
C VAL A 52 -7.52 4.20 -2.99
N PHE A 53 -7.43 5.41 -2.43
CA PHE A 53 -8.18 5.76 -1.22
C PHE A 53 -9.70 5.57 -1.34
N ARG A 54 -10.30 5.85 -2.51
CA ARG A 54 -11.73 5.61 -2.76
C ARG A 54 -12.13 4.13 -2.83
N ARG A 55 -11.18 3.22 -3.08
CA ARG A 55 -11.42 1.77 -3.23
C ARG A 55 -10.97 0.94 -2.04
N ALA A 56 -9.87 1.34 -1.41
CA ALA A 56 -9.35 0.70 -0.21
C ALA A 56 -10.18 1.05 1.04
N THR A 57 -9.96 0.31 2.12
CA THR A 57 -10.71 0.31 3.39
C THR A 57 -10.68 1.63 4.20
N ALA A 58 -10.29 2.74 3.59
CA ALA A 58 -10.21 4.07 4.18
C ALA A 58 -11.58 4.68 4.55
N ASN A 59 -12.71 4.01 4.30
CA ASN A 59 -14.02 4.45 4.77
C ASN A 59 -14.10 4.64 6.30
N LYS A 60 -13.19 4.07 7.10
CA LYS A 60 -13.13 4.26 8.56
C LYS A 60 -12.31 5.47 9.02
N SER A 61 -11.34 5.95 8.23
CA SER A 61 -10.52 7.11 8.62
C SER A 61 -11.21 8.43 8.30
N SER A 62 -10.94 9.49 9.06
CA SER A 62 -11.42 10.83 8.69
C SER A 62 -10.63 11.37 7.50
N GLU A 63 -11.29 12.01 6.54
CA GLU A 63 -10.61 12.67 5.41
C GLU A 63 -9.65 13.77 5.87
N ARG A 64 -9.92 14.38 7.05
CA ARG A 64 -9.11 15.44 7.65
C ARG A 64 -7.71 15.00 8.12
N VAL A 65 -7.41 13.70 8.09
CA VAL A 65 -6.10 13.17 8.48
C VAL A 65 -5.41 12.38 7.35
N CYS A 66 -5.94 12.42 6.13
CA CYS A 66 -5.37 11.71 4.99
C CYS A 66 -4.77 12.68 3.96
N LEU A 67 -3.66 12.27 3.34
CA LEU A 67 -3.01 12.94 2.21
C LEU A 67 -2.41 11.92 1.24
N SER A 68 -2.17 12.38 0.03
CA SER A 68 -1.57 11.61 -1.06
C SER A 68 -0.36 12.36 -1.61
N ILE A 69 0.79 11.68 -1.69
CA ILE A 69 2.00 12.16 -2.34
C ILE A 69 1.99 11.62 -3.77
N LEU A 70 1.96 12.52 -4.77
CA LEU A 70 1.88 12.16 -6.19
C LEU A 70 3.27 12.22 -6.85
N THR A 71 3.57 11.23 -7.68
CA THR A 71 4.70 11.23 -8.61
C THR A 71 4.22 10.83 -10.01
N PRO A 72 5.04 10.94 -11.08
CA PRO A 72 4.61 10.60 -12.44
C PRO A 72 4.17 9.13 -12.63
N THR A 73 4.67 8.22 -11.79
CA THR A 73 4.48 6.76 -11.95
C THR A 73 3.81 6.08 -10.76
N ARG A 74 3.73 6.75 -9.60
CA ARG A 74 3.23 6.17 -8.34
C ARG A 74 2.45 7.19 -7.53
N THR A 75 1.76 6.70 -6.51
CA THR A 75 1.07 7.53 -5.52
C THR A 75 1.21 6.85 -4.16
N LEU A 76 1.60 7.61 -3.14
CA LEU A 76 1.65 7.14 -1.76
C LEU A 76 0.52 7.79 -0.97
N ASP A 77 -0.48 6.98 -0.65
CA ASP A 77 -1.64 7.33 0.15
C ASP A 77 -1.34 7.11 1.64
N VAL A 78 -1.43 8.17 2.45
CA VAL A 78 -1.13 8.16 3.89
C VAL A 78 -2.32 8.69 4.69
N CYS A 79 -2.80 7.93 5.68
CA CYS A 79 -3.69 8.47 6.72
C CYS A 79 -2.95 8.49 8.06
N ALA A 80 -2.80 9.67 8.65
CA ALA A 80 -2.18 9.86 9.95
C ALA A 80 -3.12 9.40 11.09
N TYR A 81 -2.52 9.03 12.22
CA TYR A 81 -3.24 8.63 13.44
C TYR A 81 -3.86 9.83 14.19
N SER A 82 -3.44 11.06 13.90
CA SER A 82 -3.92 12.28 14.54
C SER A 82 -3.90 13.47 13.58
N LEU A 83 -4.65 14.52 13.90
CA LEU A 83 -4.63 15.78 13.14
C LEU A 83 -3.26 16.46 13.18
N GLN A 84 -2.56 16.40 14.32
CA GLN A 84 -1.21 16.94 14.45
C GLN A 84 -0.23 16.20 13.53
N GLY A 85 -0.24 14.86 13.52
CA GLY A 85 0.63 14.09 12.62
C GLY A 85 0.34 14.36 11.14
N PHE A 86 -0.93 14.59 10.78
CA PHE A 86 -1.30 15.05 9.44
C PHE A 86 -0.71 16.45 9.13
N GLN A 87 -0.81 17.40 10.06
CA GLN A 87 -0.27 18.75 9.88
C GLN A 87 1.26 18.76 9.73
N GLU A 88 1.97 17.95 10.52
CA GLU A 88 3.42 17.78 10.45
C GLU A 88 3.85 17.17 9.11
N LEU A 89 3.20 16.08 8.67
CA LEU A 89 3.45 15.47 7.37
C LEU A 89 3.15 16.44 6.21
N TYR A 90 1.98 17.08 6.22
CA TYR A 90 1.59 18.02 5.17
C TYR A 90 2.56 19.21 5.08
N ARG A 91 3.00 19.76 6.22
CA ARG A 91 3.99 20.84 6.26
C ARG A 91 5.34 20.38 5.70
N GLY A 92 5.83 19.22 6.15
CA GLY A 92 7.13 18.68 5.70
C GLY A 92 7.16 18.42 4.19
N PHE A 93 6.17 17.72 3.66
CA PHE A 93 6.10 17.43 2.21
C PHE A 93 5.79 18.66 1.35
N SER A 94 5.03 19.65 1.85
CA SER A 94 4.82 20.92 1.13
C SER A 94 6.13 21.70 0.97
N LEU A 95 6.94 21.80 2.03
CA LEU A 95 8.25 22.46 1.98
C LEU A 95 9.22 21.75 1.03
N LEU A 96 9.22 20.41 1.01
CA LEU A 96 10.00 19.64 0.04
C LEU A 96 9.55 19.93 -1.40
N LEU A 97 8.24 19.97 -1.65
CA LEU A 97 7.69 20.28 -2.99
C LEU A 97 8.05 21.71 -3.46
N GLU A 98 8.09 22.68 -2.54
CA GLU A 98 8.56 24.05 -2.84
C GLU A 98 10.05 24.07 -3.20
N GLU A 99 10.89 23.32 -2.49
CA GLU A 99 12.32 23.23 -2.77
C GLU A 99 12.62 22.52 -4.10
N ILE A 100 11.88 21.45 -4.41
CA ILE A 100 11.98 20.72 -5.69
C ILE A 100 11.64 21.64 -6.87
N LYS A 101 10.56 22.43 -6.75
CA LYS A 101 10.18 23.43 -7.76
C LYS A 101 11.29 24.48 -7.93
N ARG A 102 11.74 25.11 -6.84
CA ARG A 102 12.82 26.11 -6.90
C ARG A 102 14.10 25.56 -7.53
N THR A 103 14.49 24.33 -7.17
CA THR A 103 15.68 23.66 -7.72
C THR A 103 15.53 23.41 -9.22
N ARG A 104 14.33 23.04 -9.68
CA ARG A 104 14.04 22.80 -11.09
C ARG A 104 13.98 24.09 -11.91
N ASP A 105 13.30 25.11 -11.39
CA ASP A 105 13.13 26.41 -12.06
C ASP A 105 14.44 27.22 -12.11
N GLY A 106 15.44 26.85 -11.29
CA GLY A 106 16.80 27.42 -11.30
C GLY A 106 17.81 26.67 -12.18
N LEU A 107 17.36 25.72 -13.02
CA LEU A 107 18.18 24.97 -13.98
C LEU A 107 17.91 25.36 -15.44
N ASP A 108 16.98 26.30 -15.67
CA ASP A 108 16.65 26.91 -16.98
C ASP A 108 17.43 28.23 -17.21
#